data_AF-A0A2U1VB09-F1
#
_entry.id   AF-A0A2U1VB09-F1
#
_cell.length_a   1.000
_cell.length_b   1.000
_cell.length_c   1.000
_cell.angle_alpha   90.00
_cell.angle_beta   90.00
_cell.angle_gamma   90.00
#
_symmetry.space_group_name_H-M   'P 1'
#
loop_
_entity.id
_entity.type
_entity.pdbx_description
1 polymer ?
#
loop_
_entity_poly.entity_id
_entity_poly.type
_entity_poly.pdbx_seq_one_letter_code
_entity_poly.pdbx_strand_id
1 'polypeptide(L)'
;MTGLSRLWALLGLACAAGLTQAGCAPLVLGGAGGAAVVATQERGFGGFVSDTEIRTRINYLWMQQSFDLANRIGLTVDQGRVLLTGHAADAQMRLDAVRLAWQAKGVKEVINEIQVDNNSSIVDSARDTWISTQIRSAITFDADIHSQNYSIDTVDGVVYLMGVAASQDELDRVVRHARSVANVQRVVSYVRLLSSLQG
;
A
#
# COMPACT_ATOMS: atom_id res chain seq x y z
N MET A 1 -56.98 -36.56 -22.86
CA MET A 1 -56.69 -37.68 -21.95
C MET A 1 -55.67 -38.59 -22.62
N THR A 2 -54.58 -38.94 -21.90
CA THR A 2 -53.52 -39.93 -22.21
C THR A 2 -52.67 -39.69 -23.47
N GLY A 3 -51.33 -39.75 -23.50
CA GLY A 3 -50.30 -40.17 -22.56
C GLY A 3 -49.01 -40.50 -23.35
N LEU A 4 -47.88 -40.52 -22.64
CA LEU A 4 -46.57 -41.13 -22.97
C LEU A 4 -45.71 -40.43 -24.05
N SER A 5 -44.69 -39.65 -23.69
CA SER A 5 -43.36 -40.06 -23.20
C SER A 5 -42.55 -40.89 -24.21
N ARG A 6 -41.61 -40.24 -24.92
CA ARG A 6 -40.41 -40.83 -25.56
C ARG A 6 -39.66 -39.75 -26.34
N LEU A 7 -38.60 -39.18 -25.76
CA LEU A 7 -37.52 -38.49 -26.48
C LEU A 7 -36.42 -38.07 -25.48
N TRP A 8 -35.78 -39.06 -24.86
CA TRP A 8 -34.46 -38.86 -24.25
C TRP A 8 -33.43 -39.06 -25.35
N ALA A 9 -33.00 -37.96 -25.95
CA ALA A 9 -32.02 -37.94 -27.01
C ALA A 9 -30.61 -38.26 -26.48
N LEU A 10 -30.05 -39.36 -26.99
CA LEU A 10 -28.67 -39.49 -27.50
C LEU A 10 -27.57 -39.01 -26.53
N LEU A 11 -27.09 -39.84 -25.60
CA LEU A 11 -25.99 -40.80 -25.80
C LEU A 11 -24.91 -40.32 -26.79
N GLY A 12 -24.15 -39.30 -26.37
CA GLY A 12 -22.92 -38.84 -27.01
C GLY A 12 -21.72 -39.70 -26.62
N LEU A 13 -21.29 -40.50 -27.60
CA LEU A 13 -20.10 -41.33 -27.70
C LEU A 13 -18.81 -40.48 -27.72
N ALA A 14 -17.90 -40.64 -26.74
CA ALA A 14 -16.45 -40.45 -26.91
C ALA A 14 -15.67 -40.90 -25.67
N CYS A 15 -15.29 -42.18 -25.64
CA CYS A 15 -14.19 -42.68 -24.83
C CYS A 15 -12.84 -42.35 -25.49
N ALA A 16 -11.82 -42.21 -24.65
CA ALA A 16 -10.38 -42.27 -24.92
C ALA A 16 -9.65 -40.97 -25.30
N ALA A 17 -9.08 -40.31 -24.29
CA ALA A 17 -7.73 -39.73 -24.36
C ALA A 17 -7.10 -39.79 -22.96
N GLY A 18 -5.90 -40.37 -22.87
CA GLY A 18 -5.27 -40.82 -21.63
C GLY A 18 -4.84 -39.71 -20.66
N LEU A 19 -4.98 -40.01 -19.37
CA LEU A 19 -4.40 -39.28 -18.26
C LEU A 19 -3.22 -40.08 -17.70
N THR A 20 -2.05 -39.89 -18.30
CA THR A 20 -0.77 -40.24 -17.67
C THR A 20 0.21 -39.10 -17.89
N GLN A 21 0.17 -38.11 -17.00
CA GLN A 21 1.36 -37.32 -16.71
C GLN A 21 1.71 -37.53 -15.26
N ALA A 22 2.85 -38.21 -15.11
CA ALA A 22 3.48 -38.59 -13.87
C ALA A 22 3.74 -37.36 -13.01
N GLY A 23 3.39 -37.46 -11.72
CA GLY A 23 3.90 -36.56 -10.71
C GLY A 23 5.42 -36.66 -10.65
N CYS A 24 6.11 -35.52 -10.70
CA CYS A 24 7.49 -35.40 -10.28
C CYS A 24 7.55 -35.50 -8.76
N ALA A 25 7.67 -36.71 -8.22
CA ALA A 25 8.14 -36.91 -6.85
C ALA A 25 9.67 -36.79 -6.85
N PRO A 26 10.29 -35.97 -5.99
CA PRO A 26 11.75 -35.97 -5.85
C PRO A 26 12.20 -37.25 -5.15
N LEU A 27 12.97 -38.05 -5.89
CA LEU A 27 13.73 -39.19 -5.37
C LEU A 27 14.73 -38.71 -4.31
N VAL A 28 14.46 -39.00 -3.04
CA VAL A 28 15.47 -38.93 -1.97
C VAL A 28 16.32 -40.21 -2.06
N LEU A 29 17.41 -40.14 -2.81
CA LEU A 29 18.45 -41.17 -2.82
C LEU A 29 19.46 -40.86 -1.70
N GLY A 30 19.27 -41.51 -0.55
CA GLY A 30 20.30 -41.60 0.48
C GLY A 30 21.43 -42.54 0.03
N GLY A 31 22.63 -42.00 -0.17
CA GLY A 31 23.84 -42.74 -0.49
C GLY A 31 25.05 -42.08 0.15
N ALA A 32 25.87 -42.89 0.85
CA ALA A 32 27.08 -42.48 1.55
C ALA A 32 28.04 -41.72 0.60
N GLY A 33 28.39 -40.48 0.94
CA GLY A 33 29.41 -39.68 0.23
C GLY A 33 28.94 -38.34 -0.35
N GLY A 34 27.67 -37.96 -0.23
CA GLY A 34 27.21 -36.61 -0.55
C GLY A 34 26.82 -35.87 0.72
N ALA A 35 27.58 -34.84 1.10
CA ALA A 35 27.18 -33.94 2.17
C ALA A 35 25.75 -33.49 1.91
N ALA A 36 24.83 -33.82 2.83
CA ALA A 36 23.55 -33.16 2.89
C ALA A 36 23.88 -31.67 3.01
N VAL A 37 23.76 -30.95 1.90
CA VAL A 37 23.64 -29.50 1.94
C VAL A 37 22.27 -29.31 2.57
N VAL A 38 22.25 -29.37 3.91
CA VAL A 38 21.21 -28.73 4.70
C VAL A 38 21.14 -27.37 4.08
N ALA A 39 20.02 -27.06 3.42
CA ALA A 39 19.82 -25.78 2.77
C ALA A 39 20.36 -24.75 3.75
N THR A 40 21.53 -24.19 3.45
CA THR A 40 22.02 -23.03 4.14
C THR A 40 20.91 -22.07 3.87
N GLN A 41 20.12 -21.81 4.91
CA GLN A 41 19.16 -20.73 4.90
C GLN A 41 20.05 -19.54 4.63
N GLU A 42 20.20 -19.23 3.35
CA GLU A 42 20.81 -18.00 2.93
C GLU A 42 20.05 -16.99 3.76
N ARG A 43 20.78 -16.23 4.55
CA ARG A 43 20.28 -15.01 5.17
C ARG A 43 19.91 -14.09 4.00
N GLY A 44 18.86 -14.44 3.28
CA GLY A 44 18.29 -13.68 2.20
C GLY A 44 17.41 -12.64 2.84
N PHE A 45 18.05 -11.61 3.38
CA PHE A 45 17.50 -10.25 3.50
C PHE A 45 18.50 -9.31 4.19
N GLY A 46 19.76 -9.37 3.77
CA GLY A 46 20.69 -8.27 4.03
C GLY A 46 20.40 -7.12 3.09
N GLY A 47 19.43 -6.25 3.44
CA GLY A 47 19.42 -4.88 2.94
C GLY A 47 18.41 -4.49 1.87
N PHE A 48 17.12 -4.78 2.07
CA PHE A 48 16.04 -3.86 1.67
C PHE A 48 14.94 -4.04 2.71
N VAL A 49 14.81 -3.14 3.68
CA VAL A 49 13.55 -3.14 4.45
C VAL A 49 12.48 -2.76 3.43
N SER A 50 11.58 -3.69 3.11
CA SER A 50 10.49 -3.37 2.22
C SER A 50 9.55 -2.40 2.96
N ASP A 51 9.11 -1.34 2.28
CA ASP A 51 8.12 -0.42 2.87
C ASP A 51 6.85 -1.17 3.28
N THR A 52 6.58 -2.30 2.63
CA THR A 52 5.56 -3.29 2.99
C THR A 52 5.76 -3.88 4.38
N GLU A 53 6.98 -4.28 4.75
CA GLU A 53 7.28 -4.78 6.09
C GLU A 53 7.11 -3.69 7.16
N ILE A 54 7.59 -2.47 6.89
CA ILE A 54 7.39 -1.33 7.79
C ILE A 54 5.90 -1.09 7.99
N ARG A 55 5.15 -0.96 6.88
CA ARG A 55 3.70 -0.74 6.90
C ARG A 55 2.98 -1.83 7.68
N THR A 56 3.30 -3.09 7.40
CA THR A 56 2.69 -4.25 8.06
C THR A 56 2.98 -4.24 9.56
N ARG A 57 4.21 -3.92 9.95
CA ARG A 57 4.60 -3.86 11.37
C ARG A 57 3.88 -2.73 12.10
N ILE A 58 3.81 -1.55 11.51
CA ILE A 58 3.12 -0.39 12.11
C ILE A 58 1.63 -0.71 12.25
N ASN A 59 0.97 -1.20 11.19
CA ASN A 59 -0.44 -1.60 11.25
C ASN A 59 -0.70 -2.66 12.33
N TYR A 60 0.17 -3.67 12.44
CA TYR A 60 0.09 -4.67 13.51
C TYR A 60 0.16 -4.03 14.90
N LEU A 61 1.14 -3.16 15.14
CA LEU A 61 1.31 -2.48 16.44
C LEU A 61 0.12 -1.59 16.78
N TRP A 62 -0.41 -0.86 15.80
CA TRP A 62 -1.58 -0.02 15.96
C TRP A 62 -2.85 -0.82 16.26
N MET A 63 -3.10 -1.91 15.51
CA MET A 63 -4.23 -2.80 15.78
C MET A 63 -4.18 -3.43 17.18
N GLN A 64 -2.98 -3.77 17.66
CA GLN A 64 -2.78 -4.30 19.01
C GLN A 64 -2.97 -3.24 20.10
N GLN A 65 -2.71 -1.96 19.80
CA GLN A 65 -2.95 -0.85 20.72
C GLN A 65 -4.45 -0.53 20.80
N SER A 66 -5.10 -0.27 19.68
CA SER A 66 -6.56 -0.16 19.59
C SER A 66 -7.04 -0.19 18.14
N PHE A 67 -8.23 -0.75 17.92
CA PHE A 67 -8.89 -0.70 16.62
C PHE A 67 -9.14 0.74 16.16
N ASP A 68 -9.48 1.64 17.07
CA ASP A 68 -9.78 3.04 16.74
C ASP A 68 -8.54 3.77 16.18
N LEU A 69 -7.37 3.59 16.79
CA LEU A 69 -6.11 4.16 16.30
C LEU A 69 -5.80 3.66 14.88
N ALA A 70 -5.97 2.36 14.63
CA ALA A 70 -5.69 1.76 13.33
C ALA A 70 -6.65 2.21 12.20
N ASN A 71 -7.88 2.65 12.52
CA ASN A 71 -8.84 3.11 11.52
C ASN A 71 -8.85 4.62 11.30
N ARG A 72 -8.46 5.39 12.31
CA ARG A 72 -8.50 6.85 12.26
C ARG A 72 -7.24 7.48 11.69
N ILE A 73 -6.11 6.80 11.79
CA ILE A 73 -4.81 7.32 11.38
C ILE A 73 -4.43 6.70 10.03
N GLY A 74 -4.23 7.55 9.03
CA GLY A 74 -3.66 7.21 7.74
C GLY A 74 -2.17 6.92 7.87
N LEU A 75 -1.71 5.89 7.15
CA LEU A 75 -0.31 5.47 7.12
C LEU A 75 0.19 5.40 5.68
N THR A 76 1.16 6.24 5.35
CA THR A 76 1.90 6.14 4.09
C THR A 76 3.38 5.89 4.39
N VAL A 77 3.98 4.93 3.70
CA VAL A 77 5.40 4.57 3.84
C VAL A 77 6.07 4.66 2.47
N ASP A 78 7.19 5.39 2.40
CA ASP A 78 8.02 5.58 1.21
C ASP A 78 9.51 5.60 1.59
N GLN A 79 10.26 4.59 1.16
CA GLN A 79 11.70 4.41 1.39
C GLN A 79 12.13 4.49 2.87
N GLY A 80 11.28 3.99 3.77
CA GLY A 80 11.43 4.06 5.22
C GLY A 80 11.00 5.38 5.86
N ARG A 81 10.45 6.33 5.10
CA ARG A 81 9.79 7.52 5.62
C ARG A 81 8.32 7.22 5.84
N VAL A 82 7.81 7.62 6.98
CA VAL A 82 6.45 7.34 7.40
C VAL A 82 5.70 8.65 7.52
N LEU A 83 4.65 8.83 6.73
CA LEU A 83 3.70 9.93 6.86
C LEU A 83 2.46 9.44 7.59
N LEU A 84 2.12 10.12 8.68
CA LEU A 84 0.94 9.86 9.49
C LEU A 84 -0.05 11.00 9.34
N THR A 85 -1.27 10.70 8.91
CA THR A 85 -2.35 11.68 8.67
C THR A 85 -3.65 11.23 9.36
N GLY A 86 -4.67 12.09 9.39
CA GLY A 86 -6.00 11.76 9.93
C GLY A 86 -6.29 12.40 11.28
N HIS A 87 -7.25 11.84 12.01
CA HIS A 87 -7.82 12.46 13.22
C HIS A 87 -7.65 11.58 14.46
N ALA A 88 -6.80 12.01 15.39
CA ALA A 88 -6.72 11.39 16.70
C ALA A 88 -7.82 11.93 17.63
N ALA A 89 -8.48 11.04 18.37
CA ALA A 89 -9.51 11.42 19.34
C ALA A 89 -8.97 12.28 20.50
N ASP A 90 -7.69 12.11 20.84
CA ASP A 90 -7.00 12.88 21.86
C ASP A 90 -5.49 12.96 21.56
N ALA A 91 -4.77 13.73 22.38
CA ALA A 91 -3.33 13.87 22.26
C ALA A 91 -2.58 12.56 22.52
N GLN A 92 -3.12 11.66 23.35
CA GLN A 92 -2.48 10.41 23.72
C GLN A 92 -2.47 9.43 22.54
N MET A 93 -3.59 9.30 21.82
CA MET A 93 -3.69 8.50 20.60
C MET A 93 -2.69 8.97 19.54
N ARG A 94 -2.54 10.30 19.35
CA ARG A 94 -1.53 10.85 18.45
C ARG A 94 -0.11 10.47 18.87
N LEU A 95 0.20 10.59 20.17
CA LEU A 95 1.51 10.20 20.71
C LEU A 95 1.77 8.70 20.53
N ASP A 96 0.77 7.87 20.76
CA ASP A 96 0.86 6.42 20.57
C ASP A 96 1.06 6.04 19.12
N ALA A 97 0.35 6.68 18.18
CA ALA A 97 0.53 6.44 16.75
C ALA A 97 1.98 6.69 16.32
N VAL A 98 2.56 7.83 16.71
CA VAL A 98 3.95 8.21 16.44
C VAL A 98 4.94 7.26 17.14
N ARG A 99 4.74 6.99 18.43
CA ARG A 99 5.61 6.12 19.23
C ARG A 99 5.67 4.70 18.64
N LEU A 100 4.52 4.15 18.25
CA LEU A 100 4.43 2.80 17.68
C LEU A 100 4.99 2.76 16.25
N ALA A 101 4.84 3.83 15.47
CA ALA A 101 5.47 3.93 14.15
C ALA A 101 6.99 3.78 14.23
N TRP A 102 7.64 4.48 15.17
CA TRP A 102 9.09 4.38 15.40
C TRP A 102 9.59 2.99 15.83
N GLN A 103 8.72 2.11 16.33
CA GLN A 103 9.12 0.75 16.72
C GLN A 103 9.27 -0.20 15.53
N ALA A 104 8.81 0.18 14.34
CA ALA A 104 9.03 -0.62 13.14
C ALA A 104 10.48 -0.49 12.68
N LYS A 105 11.16 -1.63 12.54
CA LYS A 105 12.54 -1.67 12.06
C LYS A 105 12.61 -1.11 10.64
N GLY A 106 13.58 -0.23 10.38
CA GLY A 106 13.80 0.39 9.07
C GLY A 106 13.09 1.71 8.85
N VAL A 107 12.27 2.17 9.81
CA VAL A 107 11.79 3.56 9.83
C VAL A 107 12.98 4.50 10.00
N LYS A 108 13.09 5.48 9.10
CA LYS A 108 14.13 6.50 9.07
C LYS A 108 13.61 7.87 9.50
N GLU A 109 12.33 8.12 9.25
CA GLU A 109 11.67 9.40 9.49
C GLU A 109 10.19 9.14 9.77
N VAL A 110 9.61 9.85 10.74
CA VAL A 110 8.16 9.88 10.98
C VAL A 110 7.70 11.33 10.90
N ILE A 111 6.84 11.60 9.92
CA ILE A 111 6.22 12.89 9.63
C ILE A 111 4.81 12.83 10.22
N ASN A 112 4.55 13.68 11.21
CA ASN A 112 3.30 13.67 11.96
C ASN A 112 2.40 14.84 11.53
N GLU A 113 1.37 14.54 10.76
CA GLU A 113 0.31 15.45 10.32
C GLU A 113 -1.06 15.04 10.90
N ILE A 114 -1.04 14.33 12.03
CA ILE A 114 -2.26 13.92 12.73
C ILE A 114 -2.87 15.13 13.44
N GLN A 115 -4.12 15.40 13.11
CA GLN A 115 -4.93 16.41 13.77
C GLN A 115 -5.58 15.81 15.02
N VAL A 116 -5.57 16.54 16.13
CA VAL A 116 -6.33 16.14 17.33
C VAL A 116 -7.68 16.82 17.24
N ASP A 117 -8.65 16.11 16.70
CA ASP A 117 -10.03 16.55 16.57
C ASP A 117 -10.95 15.34 16.69
N ASN A 118 -12.02 15.51 17.45
CA ASN A 118 -13.06 14.54 17.69
C ASN A 118 -14.25 14.69 16.72
N ASN A 119 -14.25 15.71 15.85
CA ASN A 119 -15.36 16.04 14.96
C ASN A 119 -15.20 15.57 13.50
N SER A 120 -14.36 14.55 13.23
CA SER A 120 -14.22 13.99 11.89
C SER A 120 -15.58 13.49 11.34
N SER A 121 -16.13 14.17 10.34
CA SER A 121 -17.40 13.80 9.71
C SER A 121 -17.18 12.83 8.55
N ILE A 122 -18.08 11.84 8.41
CA ILE A 122 -18.09 10.92 7.25
C ILE A 122 -18.15 11.70 5.92
N VAL A 123 -18.86 12.83 5.90
CA VAL A 123 -18.97 13.69 4.71
C VAL A 123 -17.62 14.31 4.36
N ASP A 124 -16.85 14.74 5.37
CA ASP A 124 -15.53 15.32 5.16
C ASP A 124 -14.55 14.27 4.62
N SER A 125 -14.55 13.05 5.19
CA SER A 125 -13.71 11.96 4.70
C SER A 125 -14.05 11.54 3.26
N ALA A 126 -15.34 11.52 2.90
CA ALA A 126 -15.77 11.21 1.53
C ALA A 126 -15.31 12.29 0.54
N ARG A 127 -15.42 13.57 0.93
CA ARG A 127 -14.90 14.70 0.14
C ARG A 127 -13.39 14.61 -0.03
N ASP A 128 -12.65 14.33 1.02
CA ASP A 128 -11.18 14.22 0.97
C ASP A 128 -10.72 13.05 0.11
N THR A 129 -11.42 11.91 0.17
CA THR A 129 -11.18 10.76 -0.72
C THR A 129 -11.42 11.14 -2.18
N TRP A 130 -12.47 11.91 -2.45
CA TRP A 130 -12.75 12.43 -3.79
C TRP A 130 -11.66 13.39 -4.27
N ILE A 131 -11.20 14.32 -3.42
CA ILE A 131 -10.07 15.22 -3.71
C ILE A 131 -8.83 14.40 -4.09
N SER A 132 -8.42 13.44 -3.25
CA SER A 132 -7.26 12.57 -3.51
C SER A 132 -7.39 11.83 -4.84
N THR A 133 -8.60 11.36 -5.17
CA THR A 133 -8.87 10.66 -6.44
C THR A 133 -8.78 11.59 -7.64
N GLN A 134 -9.31 12.81 -7.55
CA GLN A 134 -9.21 13.82 -8.60
C GLN A 134 -7.75 14.20 -8.87
N ILE A 135 -6.96 14.45 -7.81
CA ILE A 135 -5.53 14.76 -7.93
C ILE A 135 -4.79 13.58 -8.55
N ARG A 136 -5.01 12.36 -8.04
CA ARG A 136 -4.38 11.13 -8.56
C ARG A 136 -4.71 10.92 -10.04
N SER A 137 -5.95 11.15 -10.43
CA SER A 137 -6.37 11.10 -11.83
C SER A 137 -5.63 12.13 -12.67
N ALA A 138 -5.66 13.41 -12.27
CA ALA A 138 -5.02 14.51 -13.00
C ALA A 138 -3.53 14.27 -13.23
N ILE A 139 -2.78 13.84 -12.20
CA ILE A 139 -1.35 13.57 -12.36
C ILE A 139 -1.06 12.28 -13.14
N THR A 140 -2.00 11.34 -13.20
CA THR A 140 -1.83 10.09 -13.98
C THR A 140 -2.01 10.34 -15.46
N PHE A 141 -2.82 11.33 -15.84
CA PHE A 141 -3.04 11.71 -17.24
C PHE A 141 -2.10 12.82 -17.73
N ASP A 142 -1.22 13.36 -16.88
CA ASP A 142 -0.16 14.28 -17.29
C ASP A 142 1.10 13.47 -17.68
N ALA A 143 1.45 13.48 -18.97
CA ALA A 143 2.56 12.70 -19.52
C ALA A 143 3.93 13.14 -18.99
N ASP A 144 4.04 14.33 -18.43
CA ASP A 144 5.29 14.86 -17.86
C ASP A 144 5.46 14.49 -16.37
N ILE A 145 4.59 13.64 -15.80
CA ILE A 145 4.59 13.25 -14.39
C ILE A 145 4.70 11.73 -14.22
N HIS A 146 5.64 11.29 -13.40
CA HIS A 146 5.77 9.89 -13.00
C HIS A 146 4.84 9.59 -11.83
N SER A 147 3.53 9.49 -12.10
CA SER A 147 2.50 9.45 -11.03
C SER A 147 2.67 8.32 -10.00
N GLN A 148 3.34 7.22 -10.38
CA GLN A 148 3.61 6.09 -9.48
C GLN A 148 4.61 6.45 -8.35
N ASN A 149 5.38 7.52 -8.52
CA ASN A 149 6.35 7.98 -7.52
C ASN A 149 5.72 8.88 -6.46
N TYR A 150 4.40 9.08 -6.47
CA TYR A 150 3.70 9.96 -5.53
C TYR A 150 2.60 9.23 -4.76
N SER A 151 2.62 9.42 -3.45
CA SER A 151 1.47 9.23 -2.59
C SER A 151 0.77 10.57 -2.33
N ILE A 152 -0.55 10.50 -2.23
CA ILE A 152 -1.45 11.64 -2.03
C ILE A 152 -2.40 11.25 -0.91
N ASP A 153 -2.29 11.94 0.23
CA ASP A 153 -3.22 11.83 1.34
C ASP A 153 -3.93 13.18 1.51
N THR A 154 -5.24 13.17 1.78
CA THR A 154 -6.01 14.40 2.01
C THR A 154 -6.75 14.30 3.33
N VAL A 155 -6.68 15.35 4.16
CA VAL A 155 -7.41 15.47 5.42
C VAL A 155 -7.91 16.91 5.58
N ASP A 156 -9.21 17.08 5.72
CA ASP A 156 -9.92 18.36 5.82
C ASP A 156 -9.54 19.35 4.71
N GLY A 157 -9.44 18.86 3.47
CA GLY A 157 -8.99 19.67 2.33
C GLY A 157 -7.51 20.06 2.34
N VAL A 158 -6.71 19.58 3.30
CA VAL A 158 -5.24 19.68 3.24
C VAL A 158 -4.69 18.46 2.52
N VAL A 159 -3.97 18.70 1.43
CA VAL A 159 -3.32 17.66 0.63
C VAL A 159 -1.87 17.51 1.07
N TYR A 160 -1.48 16.29 1.41
CA TYR A 160 -0.11 15.89 1.71
C TYR A 160 0.45 15.08 0.55
N LEU A 161 1.50 15.60 -0.09
CA LEU A 161 2.21 14.93 -1.17
C LEU A 161 3.49 14.31 -0.61
N MET A 162 3.73 13.03 -0.86
CA MET A 162 4.98 12.36 -0.48
C MET A 162 5.48 11.51 -1.65
N GLY A 163 6.79 11.34 -1.76
CA GLY A 163 7.42 10.53 -2.80
C GLY A 163 8.67 11.17 -3.37
N VAL A 164 8.96 10.87 -4.63
CA VAL A 164 10.17 11.35 -5.33
C VAL A 164 9.83 11.95 -6.69
N ALA A 165 10.22 13.20 -6.91
CA ALA A 165 10.11 13.87 -8.21
C ALA A 165 11.42 13.75 -8.98
N ALA A 166 11.36 13.51 -10.30
CA ALA A 166 12.57 13.46 -11.12
C ALA A 166 13.20 14.86 -11.30
N SER A 167 12.38 15.92 -11.30
CA SER A 167 12.82 17.31 -11.44
C SER A 167 11.94 18.26 -10.63
N GLN A 168 12.41 19.50 -10.46
CA GLN A 168 11.60 20.56 -9.86
C GLN A 168 10.36 20.87 -10.70
N ASP A 169 10.49 20.85 -12.03
CA ASP A 169 9.37 21.11 -12.95
C ASP A 169 8.26 20.06 -12.81
N GLU A 170 8.62 18.79 -12.61
CA GLU A 170 7.65 17.72 -12.34
C GLU A 170 6.92 17.97 -11.02
N LEU A 171 7.64 18.29 -9.95
CA LEU A 171 7.05 18.61 -8.65
C LEU A 171 6.10 19.81 -8.75
N ASP A 172 6.50 20.86 -9.44
CA ASP A 172 5.68 22.06 -9.63
C ASP A 172 4.39 21.74 -10.40
N ARG A 173 4.44 20.83 -11.39
CA ARG A 173 3.24 20.32 -12.08
C ARG A 173 2.30 19.58 -11.13
N VAL A 174 2.82 18.66 -10.31
CA VAL A 174 2.02 17.93 -9.32
C VAL A 174 1.35 18.91 -8.35
N VAL A 175 2.09 19.90 -7.84
CA VAL A 175 1.54 20.92 -6.94
C VAL A 175 0.46 21.77 -7.63
N ARG A 176 0.63 22.11 -8.91
CA ARG A 176 -0.40 22.82 -9.69
C ARG A 176 -1.68 22.00 -9.85
N HIS A 177 -1.57 20.71 -10.18
CA HIS A 177 -2.73 19.80 -10.24
C HIS A 177 -3.42 19.68 -8.89
N ALA A 178 -2.65 19.55 -7.80
CA ALA A 178 -3.22 19.50 -6.47
C ALA A 178 -3.99 20.78 -6.12
N ARG A 179 -3.43 21.96 -6.42
CA ARG A 179 -4.07 23.25 -6.14
C ARG A 179 -5.28 23.58 -7.01
N SER A 180 -5.42 22.96 -8.18
CA SER A 180 -6.54 23.23 -9.09
C SER A 180 -7.81 22.45 -8.72
N VAL A 181 -7.72 21.43 -7.86
CA VAL A 181 -8.87 20.64 -7.43
C VAL A 181 -9.72 21.43 -6.43
N ALA A 182 -11.03 21.42 -6.66
CA ALA A 182 -11.98 22.12 -5.80
C ALA A 182 -11.93 21.60 -4.34
N ASN A 183 -12.10 22.53 -3.39
CA ASN A 183 -12.05 22.28 -1.94
C ASN A 183 -10.66 21.93 -1.38
N VAL A 184 -9.61 22.00 -2.19
CA VAL A 184 -8.23 22.01 -1.67
C VAL A 184 -7.96 23.34 -0.99
N GLN A 185 -7.70 23.30 0.32
CA GLN A 185 -7.41 24.47 1.13
C GLN A 185 -5.91 24.76 1.18
N ARG A 186 -5.10 23.70 1.23
CA ARG A 186 -3.65 23.79 1.39
C ARG A 186 -2.98 22.56 0.80
N VAL A 187 -1.78 22.75 0.24
CA VAL A 187 -0.93 21.66 -0.24
C VAL A 187 0.38 21.71 0.54
N VAL A 188 0.72 20.60 1.18
CA VAL A 188 1.98 20.37 1.89
C VAL A 188 2.77 19.32 1.13
N SER A 189 4.01 19.64 0.78
CA SER A 189 4.88 18.72 0.04
C SER A 189 6.01 18.21 0.91
N TYR A 190 6.07 16.89 1.01
CA TYR A 190 7.15 16.09 1.56
C TYR A 190 7.88 15.32 0.46
N VAL A 191 7.69 15.70 -0.80
CA VAL A 191 8.34 15.11 -1.97
C VAL A 191 9.82 15.50 -1.96
N ARG A 192 10.69 14.52 -2.22
CA ARG A 192 12.12 14.75 -2.41
C ARG A 192 12.44 14.81 -3.90
N LEU A 193 13.43 15.62 -4.27
CA LEU A 193 13.97 15.58 -5.62
C LEU A 193 14.90 14.38 -5.74
N LEU A 194 14.88 13.69 -6.87
CA LEU A 194 15.76 12.55 -7.13
C LEU A 194 17.25 12.93 -6.95
N SER A 195 17.61 14.15 -7.35
CA SER A 195 18.96 14.70 -7.17
C SER A 195 19.41 14.78 -5.70
N SER A 196 18.47 14.94 -4.75
CA SER A 196 18.77 15.00 -3.32
C SER A 196 19.03 13.64 -2.67
N LEU A 197 18.76 12.53 -3.39
CA LEU A 197 18.92 11.17 -2.89
C LEU A 197 20.24 10.52 -3.36
N GLN A 198 20.98 11.17 -4.26
CA GLN A 198 22.20 10.65 -4.89
C GLN A 198 23.49 11.24 -4.30
N GLY A 199 23.39 12.04 -3.23
CA GLY A 199 24.51 12.54 -2.45
C GLY A 199 24.70 11.75 -1.16
#